data_AF-A0A2U1J0E7-F1
#
_entry.id   AF-A0A2U1J0E7-F1
#
_cell.length_a   1.000
_cell.length_b   1.000
_cell.length_c   1.000
_cell.angle_alpha   90.00
_cell.angle_beta   90.00
_cell.angle_gamma   90.00
#
_symmetry.space_group_name_H-M   'P 1'
#
loop_
_entity.id
_entity.type
_entity.pdbx_description
1 polymer ?
#
loop_
_entity_poly.entity_id
_entity_poly.type
_entity_poly.pdbx_seq_one_letter_code
_entity_poly.pdbx_strand_id
1 'polypeptide(L)'
;MEINVGKSGYIGPNNWNLKVSGQLLPKPEYYEYLGLPIISGGIDWGMYIKKCALKAGNTLKFLQVKGDIWHPSIRLSLYKSVIRSQWEYAGPLLSRAFGSLDLKPLEEVQIKAIAWILGCSKNAAEHYTRLVHSITGLETVFDRLETLSILFVYSYRRLDRLNPLLQLVGYITDYPDGIASKSFVGWKIHYPPVFRRFIDKYWMESSLSGALYERKVDLLSVVDKKSKSDRIRLITRGARHPVTGADVSMYIGNKYLSMLAFKWRLSTIYYGTKCKKCRKNFTYKHARGCYGIVDMDQYFDFKKMKLLCKNLSILNMSMRLGG
;
A
#
# COMPACT_ATOMS: atom_id res chain seq x y z
N MET A 1 -34.29 -23.65 15.74
CA MET A 1 -33.07 -22.81 15.83
C MET A 1 -33.26 -21.86 16.99
N GLU A 2 -32.43 -21.94 18.03
CA GLU A 2 -32.48 -21.05 19.19
C GLU A 2 -31.58 -19.84 18.93
N ILE A 3 -32.10 -18.61 19.10
CA ILE A 3 -31.36 -17.38 18.82
C ILE A 3 -30.68 -16.89 20.09
N ASN A 4 -29.36 -16.67 20.03
CA ASN A 4 -28.61 -16.08 21.14
C ASN A 4 -28.87 -14.57 21.22
N VAL A 5 -29.79 -14.17 22.09
CA VAL A 5 -30.19 -12.78 22.30
C VAL A 5 -29.02 -11.91 22.80
N GLY A 6 -28.11 -12.47 23.60
CA GLY A 6 -26.93 -11.74 24.09
C GLY A 6 -25.90 -11.37 23.01
N LYS A 7 -25.94 -12.04 21.85
CA LYS A 7 -25.14 -11.70 20.65
C LYS A 7 -25.96 -11.03 19.55
N SER A 8 -27.25 -10.75 19.80
CA SER A 8 -28.14 -10.08 18.87
C SER A 8 -28.31 -8.63 19.31
N GLY A 9 -28.50 -7.70 18.39
CA GLY A 9 -28.73 -6.30 18.75
C GLY A 9 -29.34 -5.53 17.61
N TYR A 10 -30.11 -4.49 17.94
CA TYR A 10 -30.67 -3.56 16.97
C TYR A 10 -29.98 -2.22 17.09
N ILE A 11 -29.43 -1.76 15.96
CA ILE A 11 -28.91 -0.42 15.79
C ILE A 11 -29.66 0.23 14.64
N GLY A 12 -30.40 1.29 14.94
CA GLY A 12 -31.14 2.05 13.94
C GLY A 12 -31.64 3.37 14.48
N PRO A 13 -32.13 4.26 13.61
CA PRO A 13 -32.58 5.59 14.01
C PRO A 13 -33.88 5.57 14.81
N ASN A 14 -34.66 4.49 14.72
CA ASN A 14 -35.98 4.39 15.33
C ASN A 14 -35.91 3.60 16.64
N ASN A 15 -36.68 4.03 17.65
CA ASN A 15 -36.70 3.35 18.95
C ASN A 15 -37.63 2.11 18.94
N TRP A 16 -37.40 1.16 18.05
CA TRP A 16 -38.24 -0.03 17.93
C TRP A 16 -37.98 -1.04 19.05
N ASN A 17 -39.02 -1.46 19.76
CA ASN A 17 -38.94 -2.49 20.81
C ASN A 17 -38.98 -3.89 20.21
N LEU A 18 -37.97 -4.22 19.41
CA LEU A 18 -37.86 -5.52 18.76
C LEU A 18 -37.65 -6.63 19.79
N LYS A 19 -38.38 -7.72 19.64
CA LYS A 19 -38.29 -8.90 20.50
C LYS A 19 -37.96 -10.15 19.68
N VAL A 20 -37.16 -11.03 20.25
CA VAL A 20 -36.87 -12.36 19.72
C VAL A 20 -37.12 -13.38 20.83
N SER A 21 -37.95 -14.39 20.57
CA SER A 21 -38.36 -15.38 21.58
C SER A 21 -38.91 -14.76 22.87
N GLY A 22 -39.68 -13.66 22.74
CA GLY A 22 -40.26 -12.93 23.88
C GLY A 22 -39.28 -12.01 24.63
N GLN A 23 -37.97 -12.12 24.39
CA GLN A 23 -36.93 -11.26 24.99
C GLN A 23 -36.69 -10.01 24.14
N LEU A 24 -36.48 -8.86 24.80
CA LEU A 24 -36.17 -7.61 24.12
C LEU A 24 -34.74 -7.66 23.55
N LEU A 25 -34.56 -7.27 22.29
CA LEU A 25 -33.23 -7.13 21.73
C LEU A 25 -32.50 -5.94 22.36
N PRO A 26 -31.22 -6.08 22.74
CA PRO A 26 -30.44 -4.96 23.24
C PRO A 26 -30.22 -3.92 22.14
N LYS A 27 -30.15 -2.65 22.57
CA LYS A 27 -29.97 -1.47 21.71
C LYS A 27 -28.66 -0.77 22.04
N PRO A 28 -27.51 -1.37 21.71
CA PRO A 28 -26.25 -0.71 21.98
C PRO A 28 -26.07 0.50 21.04
N GLU A 29 -25.40 1.55 21.50
CA GLU A 29 -25.01 2.68 20.63
C GLU A 29 -23.96 2.27 19.58
N TYR A 30 -23.27 1.17 19.85
CA TYR A 30 -22.14 0.64 19.10
C TYR A 30 -22.20 -0.88 19.02
N TYR A 31 -21.97 -1.44 17.83
CA TYR A 31 -21.86 -2.89 17.63
C TYR A 31 -20.79 -3.22 16.59
N GLU A 32 -19.98 -4.24 16.84
CA GLU A 32 -19.02 -4.72 15.86
C GLU A 32 -19.62 -5.87 15.06
N TYR A 33 -19.82 -5.67 13.75
CA TYR A 33 -20.32 -6.70 12.86
C TYR A 33 -19.26 -7.04 11.82
N LEU A 34 -18.78 -8.29 11.82
CA LEU A 34 -17.72 -8.76 10.93
C LEU A 34 -16.45 -7.87 10.96
N GLY A 35 -16.12 -7.33 12.13
CA GLY A 35 -14.98 -6.42 12.32
C GLY A 35 -15.23 -4.97 11.90
N LEU A 36 -16.44 -4.62 11.46
CA LEU A 36 -16.84 -3.26 11.12
C LEU A 36 -17.59 -2.60 12.29
N PRO A 37 -17.18 -1.39 12.72
CA PRO A 37 -17.89 -0.64 13.73
C PRO A 37 -19.20 -0.07 13.17
N ILE A 38 -20.33 -0.50 13.72
CA ILE A 38 -21.69 -0.07 13.33
C ILE A 38 -22.25 0.85 14.41
N ILE A 39 -22.78 1.98 13.98
CA ILE A 39 -23.54 2.96 14.76
C ILE A 39 -24.89 3.23 14.06
N SER A 40 -25.77 4.02 14.69
CA SER A 40 -27.11 4.32 14.14
C SER A 40 -27.07 4.93 12.73
N GLY A 41 -26.00 5.65 12.39
CA GLY A 41 -25.75 6.25 11.07
C GLY A 41 -25.08 5.33 10.05
N GLY A 42 -24.81 4.06 10.38
CA GLY A 42 -24.11 3.09 9.52
C GLY A 42 -22.71 2.75 10.03
N ILE A 43 -21.77 2.54 9.11
CA ILE A 43 -20.38 2.19 9.48
C ILE A 43 -19.63 3.43 9.96
N ASP A 44 -19.03 3.38 11.15
CA ASP A 44 -18.10 4.40 11.64
C ASP A 44 -16.70 4.18 11.04
N TRP A 45 -16.50 4.73 9.84
CA TRP A 45 -15.22 4.63 9.13
C TRP A 45 -14.05 5.29 9.88
N GLY A 46 -14.31 6.35 10.65
CA GLY A 46 -13.29 7.02 11.45
C GLY A 46 -12.76 6.11 12.56
N MET A 47 -13.67 5.45 13.28
CA MET A 47 -13.31 4.43 14.27
C MET A 47 -12.61 3.23 13.64
N TYR A 48 -13.09 2.76 12.48
CA TYR A 48 -12.48 1.63 11.75
C TYR A 48 -11.01 1.94 11.39
N ILE A 49 -10.75 3.10 10.76
CA ILE A 49 -9.39 3.53 10.39
C ILE A 49 -8.48 3.56 11.62
N LYS A 50 -8.93 4.17 12.73
CA LYS A 50 -8.14 4.26 13.96
C LYS A 50 -7.83 2.89 14.54
N LYS A 51 -8.82 1.99 14.63
CA LYS A 51 -8.66 0.62 15.09
C LYS A 51 -7.66 -0.16 14.23
N CYS A 52 -7.82 -0.12 12.91
CA CYS A 52 -6.93 -0.80 11.99
C CYS A 52 -5.51 -0.23 12.04
N ALA A 53 -5.33 1.09 12.09
CA ALA A 53 -4.03 1.73 12.21
C ALA A 53 -3.32 1.33 13.51
N LEU A 54 -4.04 1.31 14.64
CA LEU A 54 -3.50 0.88 15.93
C LEU A 54 -3.06 -0.58 15.88
N LYS A 55 -3.92 -1.48 15.39
CA LYS A 55 -3.61 -2.92 15.26
C LYS A 55 -2.41 -3.16 14.34
N ALA A 56 -2.38 -2.48 13.19
CA ALA A 56 -1.33 -2.61 12.20
C ALA A 56 0.00 -2.05 12.73
N GLY A 57 -0.05 -0.92 13.44
CA GLY A 57 1.09 -0.33 14.12
C GLY A 57 1.69 -1.22 15.21
N ASN A 58 0.84 -1.85 16.04
CA ASN A 58 1.30 -2.80 17.06
C ASN A 58 1.91 -4.06 16.43
N THR A 59 1.30 -4.56 15.36
CA THR A 59 1.83 -5.68 14.58
C THR A 59 3.20 -5.35 13.98
N LEU A 60 3.36 -4.15 13.41
CA LEU A 60 4.63 -3.67 12.89
C LEU A 60 5.70 -3.61 13.98
N LYS A 61 5.40 -3.02 15.15
CA LYS A 61 6.32 -2.95 16.29
C LYS A 61 6.80 -4.35 16.70
N PHE A 62 5.88 -5.31 16.80
CA PHE A 62 6.23 -6.70 17.11
C PHE A 62 7.18 -7.30 16.06
N LEU A 63 6.88 -7.12 14.77
CA LEU A 63 7.73 -7.61 13.69
C LEU A 63 9.10 -6.95 13.66
N GLN A 64 9.22 -5.68 14.04
CA GLN A 64 10.49 -4.96 14.12
C GLN A 64 11.44 -5.56 15.15
N VAL A 65 10.93 -5.99 16.32
CA VAL A 65 11.74 -6.56 17.42
C VAL A 65 12.59 -7.75 16.97
N LYS A 66 12.08 -8.58 16.07
CA LYS A 66 12.79 -9.78 15.56
C LYS A 66 13.24 -9.65 14.12
N GLY A 67 12.58 -8.80 13.34
CA GLY A 67 12.67 -8.78 11.88
C GLY A 67 13.66 -7.80 11.28
N ASP A 68 14.34 -6.99 12.10
CA ASP A 68 15.38 -6.06 11.65
C ASP A 68 16.62 -6.76 11.08
N ILE A 69 16.77 -8.07 11.32
CA ILE A 69 17.79 -8.88 10.66
C ILE A 69 17.32 -9.43 9.31
N TRP A 70 16.02 -9.52 9.03
CA TRP A 70 15.48 -10.15 7.82
C TRP A 70 15.80 -9.38 6.55
N HIS A 71 15.71 -10.07 5.41
CA HIS A 71 15.88 -9.49 4.09
C HIS A 71 14.72 -8.49 3.78
N PRO A 72 14.98 -7.36 3.11
CA PRO A 72 13.95 -6.39 2.72
C PRO A 72 12.75 -7.00 1.99
N SER A 73 12.98 -7.95 1.07
CA SER A 73 11.87 -8.65 0.38
C SER A 73 10.97 -9.41 1.34
N ILE A 74 11.52 -10.04 2.39
CA ILE A 74 10.74 -10.76 3.42
C ILE A 74 9.90 -9.75 4.21
N ARG A 75 10.49 -8.62 4.61
CA ARG A 75 9.76 -7.54 5.31
C ARG A 75 8.61 -7.00 4.45
N LEU A 76 8.85 -6.79 3.16
CA LEU A 76 7.82 -6.35 2.22
C LEU A 76 6.69 -7.38 2.12
N SER A 77 7.00 -8.67 2.05
CA SER A 77 6.00 -9.73 2.04
C SER A 77 5.17 -9.75 3.32
N LEU A 78 5.80 -9.67 4.49
CA LEU A 78 5.13 -9.62 5.80
C LEU A 78 4.26 -8.36 5.96
N TYR A 79 4.73 -7.22 5.47
CA TYR A 79 3.91 -6.02 5.42
C TYR A 79 2.63 -6.28 4.63
N LYS A 80 2.74 -6.83 3.42
CA LYS A 80 1.59 -7.08 2.55
C LYS A 80 0.61 -8.11 3.14
N SER A 81 1.11 -9.19 3.76
CA SER A 81 0.27 -10.29 4.23
C SER A 81 -0.29 -10.09 5.64
N VAL A 82 0.43 -9.40 6.54
CA VAL A 82 0.07 -9.33 7.97
C VAL A 82 -0.31 -7.92 8.43
N ILE A 83 0.39 -6.89 7.97
CA ILE A 83 0.16 -5.50 8.43
C ILE A 83 -0.94 -4.85 7.59
N ARG A 84 -0.73 -4.83 6.27
CA ARG A 84 -1.62 -4.16 5.31
C ARG A 84 -2.99 -4.83 5.23
N SER A 85 -3.03 -6.15 5.28
CA SER A 85 -4.27 -6.94 5.21
C SER A 85 -5.30 -6.56 6.29
N GLN A 86 -4.86 -5.98 7.41
CA GLN A 86 -5.75 -5.57 8.51
C GLN A 86 -6.71 -4.45 8.16
N TRP A 87 -6.40 -3.62 7.16
CA TRP A 87 -7.29 -2.56 6.70
C TRP A 87 -7.81 -2.81 5.28
N GLU A 88 -7.20 -3.71 4.51
CA GLU A 88 -7.67 -4.04 3.15
C GLU A 88 -9.01 -4.77 3.12
N TYR A 89 -9.43 -5.43 4.21
CA TYR A 89 -10.68 -6.18 4.28
C TYR A 89 -11.90 -5.35 3.84
N ALA A 90 -12.09 -4.18 4.43
CA ALA A 90 -13.16 -3.25 4.07
C ALA A 90 -12.77 -2.26 2.97
N GLY A 91 -11.59 -2.44 2.36
CA GLY A 91 -10.96 -1.44 1.49
C GLY A 91 -11.81 -0.96 0.32
N PRO A 92 -12.52 -1.85 -0.42
CA PRO A 92 -13.41 -1.44 -1.50
C PRO A 92 -14.55 -0.52 -1.09
N LEU A 93 -15.06 -0.68 0.14
CA LEU A 93 -16.15 0.13 0.69
C LEU A 93 -15.60 1.44 1.28
N LEU A 94 -14.48 1.34 1.99
CA LEU A 94 -13.75 2.49 2.53
C LEU A 94 -13.39 3.48 1.43
N SER A 95 -13.08 3.00 0.22
CA SER A 95 -12.75 3.86 -0.91
C SER A 95 -13.85 4.82 -1.36
N ARG A 96 -15.10 4.54 -0.98
CA ARG A 96 -16.26 5.35 -1.34
C ARG A 96 -16.62 6.35 -0.24
N ALA A 97 -16.14 6.11 0.98
CA ALA A 97 -16.35 6.99 2.11
C ALA A 97 -15.36 8.17 2.17
N PHE A 98 -14.40 8.27 1.23
CA PHE A 98 -13.24 9.16 1.30
C PHE A 98 -13.48 10.67 1.30
N GLY A 99 -14.64 11.16 0.87
CA GLY A 99 -14.87 12.60 0.73
C GLY A 99 -14.63 13.42 2.02
N SER A 100 -14.58 12.76 3.18
CA SER A 100 -14.41 13.38 4.49
C SER A 100 -13.50 12.60 5.47
N LEU A 101 -12.78 11.56 5.02
CA LEU A 101 -12.04 10.67 5.94
C LEU A 101 -10.55 11.00 6.01
N ASP A 102 -10.04 11.06 7.24
CA ASP A 102 -8.62 11.18 7.52
C ASP A 102 -7.91 9.81 7.43
N LEU A 103 -7.21 9.59 6.31
CA LEU A 103 -6.39 8.38 6.08
C LEU A 103 -4.99 8.47 6.70
N LYS A 104 -4.61 9.61 7.28
CA LYS A 104 -3.28 9.84 7.85
C LYS A 104 -2.85 8.75 8.83
N PRO A 105 -3.71 8.22 9.72
CA PRO A 105 -3.30 7.13 10.63
C PRO A 105 -2.78 5.89 9.90
N LEU A 106 -3.40 5.51 8.77
CA LEU A 106 -2.96 4.37 7.97
C LEU A 106 -1.70 4.70 7.16
N GLU A 107 -1.62 5.91 6.59
CA GLU A 107 -0.42 6.36 5.88
C GLU A 107 0.81 6.42 6.80
N GLU A 108 0.64 6.87 8.05
CA GLU A 108 1.73 6.87 9.02
C GLU A 108 2.25 5.46 9.33
N VAL A 109 1.36 4.47 9.43
CA VAL A 109 1.75 3.06 9.62
C VAL A 109 2.48 2.55 8.38
N GLN A 110 1.96 2.86 7.18
CA GLN A 110 2.59 2.46 5.92
C GLN A 110 4.00 3.06 5.77
N ILE A 111 4.18 4.34 6.06
CA ILE A 111 5.49 5.01 6.00
C ILE A 111 6.47 4.42 7.01
N LYS A 112 6.03 4.14 8.25
CA LYS A 112 6.85 3.43 9.25
C LYS A 112 7.25 2.04 8.76
N ALA A 113 6.33 1.32 8.12
CA ALA A 113 6.60 0.00 7.56
C ALA A 113 7.58 0.07 6.38
N ILE A 114 7.43 1.05 5.48
CA ILE A 114 8.36 1.27 4.36
C ILE A 114 9.76 1.62 4.86
N ALA A 115 9.87 2.49 5.87
CA ALA A 115 11.14 2.82 6.50
C ALA A 115 11.83 1.57 7.06
N TRP A 116 11.05 0.70 7.72
CA TRP A 116 11.54 -0.60 8.20
C TRP A 116 11.96 -1.55 7.07
N ILE A 117 11.16 -1.67 6.01
CA ILE A 117 11.46 -2.51 4.83
C ILE A 117 12.79 -2.09 4.21
N LEU A 118 13.01 -0.79 4.03
CA LEU A 118 14.20 -0.22 3.41
C LEU A 118 15.35 -0.01 4.40
N GLY A 119 15.13 -0.24 5.69
CA GLY A 119 16.07 0.01 6.79
C GLY A 119 16.61 1.45 6.83
N CYS A 120 15.73 2.43 6.59
CA CYS A 120 16.02 3.85 6.75
C CYS A 120 15.21 4.45 7.92
N SER A 121 15.47 5.71 8.26
CA SER A 121 14.68 6.40 9.29
C SER A 121 13.29 6.76 8.76
N LYS A 122 12.31 6.91 9.67
CA LYS A 122 10.97 7.40 9.31
C LYS A 122 11.05 8.75 8.58
N ASN A 123 11.85 9.68 9.08
CA ASN A 123 11.99 11.01 8.49
C ASN A 123 12.53 10.94 7.05
N ALA A 124 13.46 10.01 6.76
CA ALA A 124 13.95 9.80 5.41
C ALA A 124 12.84 9.24 4.50
N ALA A 125 12.05 8.29 5.00
CA ALA A 125 10.90 7.76 4.25
C ALA A 125 9.84 8.85 3.98
N GLU A 126 9.54 9.72 4.95
CA GLU A 126 8.63 10.86 4.78
C GLU A 126 9.17 11.87 3.76
N HIS A 127 10.43 12.27 3.89
CA HIS A 127 11.06 13.22 2.98
C HIS A 127 11.11 12.68 1.53
N TYR A 128 11.37 11.38 1.37
CA TYR A 128 11.44 10.71 0.07
C TYR A 128 10.19 9.89 -0.26
N THR A 129 9.01 10.27 0.26
CA THR A 129 7.77 9.47 0.20
C THR A 129 7.54 8.83 -1.17
N ARG A 130 7.46 9.62 -2.24
CA ARG A 130 7.21 9.10 -3.60
C ARG A 130 8.27 8.09 -4.06
N LEU A 131 9.53 8.32 -3.73
CA LEU A 131 10.64 7.46 -4.14
C LEU A 131 10.62 6.14 -3.38
N VAL A 132 10.33 6.15 -2.07
CA VAL A 132 10.27 4.91 -1.28
C VAL A 132 9.07 4.03 -1.66
N HIS A 133 7.94 4.64 -2.02
CA HIS A 133 6.81 3.94 -2.67
C HIS A 133 7.25 3.30 -3.98
N SER A 134 7.93 4.06 -4.83
CA SER A 134 8.45 3.61 -6.12
C SER A 134 9.43 2.44 -6.01
N ILE A 135 10.34 2.47 -5.03
CA ILE A 135 11.31 1.40 -4.74
C ILE A 135 10.58 0.13 -4.25
N THR A 136 9.64 0.28 -3.30
CA THR A 136 8.97 -0.88 -2.69
C THR A 136 7.85 -1.48 -3.55
N GLY A 137 7.39 -0.76 -4.59
CA GLY A 137 6.24 -1.18 -5.39
C GLY A 137 4.92 -1.07 -4.64
N LEU A 138 4.86 -0.25 -3.58
CA LEU A 138 3.67 -0.04 -2.76
C LEU A 138 2.99 1.26 -3.18
N GLU A 139 1.71 1.15 -3.55
CA GLU A 139 0.82 2.30 -3.75
C GLU A 139 0.64 3.08 -2.42
N THR A 140 0.20 4.34 -2.48
CA THR A 140 -0.32 5.03 -1.29
C THR A 140 -1.55 4.28 -0.74
N VAL A 141 -1.94 4.52 0.52
CA VAL A 141 -3.15 3.89 1.09
C VAL A 141 -4.36 4.27 0.25
N PHE A 142 -4.48 5.55 -0.14
CA PHE A 142 -5.55 6.04 -1.01
C PHE A 142 -5.58 5.29 -2.34
N ASP A 143 -4.47 5.26 -3.07
CA ASP A 143 -4.38 4.63 -4.39
C ASP A 143 -4.66 3.12 -4.31
N ARG A 144 -4.24 2.47 -3.22
CA ARG A 144 -4.46 1.04 -2.99
C ARG A 144 -5.93 0.73 -2.75
N LEU A 145 -6.62 1.55 -1.98
CA LEU A 145 -8.04 1.41 -1.73
C LEU A 145 -8.87 1.64 -3.01
N GLU A 146 -8.45 2.58 -3.87
CA GLU A 146 -8.99 2.69 -5.22
C GLU A 146 -8.78 1.40 -6.03
N THR A 147 -7.57 0.81 -5.99
CA THR A 147 -7.27 -0.49 -6.64
C THR A 147 -8.19 -1.60 -6.14
N LEU A 148 -8.44 -1.67 -4.83
CA LEU A 148 -9.36 -2.66 -4.24
C LEU A 148 -10.81 -2.42 -4.68
N SER A 149 -11.23 -1.16 -4.82
CA SER A 149 -12.53 -0.80 -5.38
C SER A 149 -12.69 -1.26 -6.82
N ILE A 150 -11.66 -1.09 -7.65
CA ILE A 150 -11.65 -1.57 -9.04
C ILE A 150 -11.80 -3.10 -9.08
N LEU A 151 -11.03 -3.82 -8.25
CA LEU A 151 -11.10 -5.28 -8.14
C LEU A 151 -12.47 -5.78 -7.67
N PHE A 152 -13.08 -5.08 -6.71
CA PHE A 152 -14.42 -5.37 -6.22
C PHE A 152 -15.44 -5.26 -7.35
N VAL A 153 -15.44 -4.15 -8.10
CA VAL A 153 -16.39 -3.93 -9.21
C VAL A 153 -16.20 -4.96 -10.31
N TYR A 154 -14.95 -5.29 -10.64
CA TYR A 154 -14.65 -6.33 -11.61
C TYR A 154 -15.23 -7.68 -11.18
N SER A 155 -15.08 -8.04 -9.89
CA SER A 155 -15.61 -9.28 -9.34
C SER A 155 -17.14 -9.26 -9.28
N TYR A 156 -17.72 -8.13 -8.87
CA TYR A 156 -19.18 -7.91 -8.82
C TYR A 156 -19.84 -8.14 -10.18
N ARG A 157 -19.25 -7.62 -11.26
CA ARG A 157 -19.76 -7.79 -12.63
C ARG A 157 -19.73 -9.23 -13.15
N ARG A 158 -18.99 -10.11 -12.46
CA ARG A 158 -18.83 -11.53 -12.81
C ARG A 158 -19.60 -12.45 -11.86
N LEU A 159 -20.38 -11.89 -10.93
CA LEU A 159 -21.26 -12.67 -10.08
C LEU A 159 -22.32 -13.38 -10.92
N ASP A 160 -22.73 -14.56 -10.45
CA ASP A 160 -23.87 -15.26 -11.01
C ASP A 160 -25.14 -14.40 -10.93
N ARG A 161 -26.06 -14.57 -11.89
CA ARG A 161 -27.33 -13.81 -11.92
C ARG A 161 -28.19 -14.05 -10.68
N LEU A 162 -28.08 -15.22 -10.06
CA LEU A 162 -28.76 -15.59 -8.83
C LEU A 162 -28.00 -15.17 -7.57
N ASN A 163 -26.89 -14.44 -7.70
CA ASN A 163 -26.15 -13.96 -6.54
C ASN A 163 -27.02 -13.00 -5.70
N PRO A 164 -27.16 -13.22 -4.38
CA PRO A 164 -28.02 -12.40 -3.54
C PRO A 164 -27.68 -10.91 -3.54
N LEU A 165 -26.40 -10.55 -3.65
CA LEU A 165 -25.98 -9.15 -3.71
C LEU A 165 -26.44 -8.49 -5.02
N LEU A 166 -26.33 -9.21 -6.14
CA LEU A 166 -26.74 -8.71 -7.45
C LEU A 166 -28.27 -8.53 -7.50
N GLN A 167 -29.03 -9.51 -6.99
CA GLN A 167 -30.48 -9.43 -6.87
C GLN A 167 -30.90 -8.27 -5.95
N LEU A 168 -30.26 -8.12 -4.80
CA LEU A 168 -30.55 -7.04 -3.86
C LEU A 168 -30.28 -5.66 -4.47
N VAL A 169 -29.15 -5.48 -5.15
CA VAL A 169 -28.84 -4.21 -5.83
C VAL A 169 -29.82 -3.94 -6.96
N GLY A 170 -30.19 -4.96 -7.75
CA GLY A 170 -31.20 -4.84 -8.81
C GLY A 170 -32.55 -4.39 -8.24
N TYR A 171 -33.06 -5.12 -7.25
CA TYR A 171 -34.31 -4.79 -6.55
C TYR A 171 -34.29 -3.36 -6.00
N ILE A 172 -33.22 -2.97 -5.29
CA ILE A 172 -33.11 -1.62 -4.75
C ILE A 172 -33.10 -0.57 -5.89
N THR A 173 -32.45 -0.86 -7.02
CA THR A 173 -32.37 0.08 -8.16
C THR A 173 -33.72 0.24 -8.88
N ASP A 174 -34.51 -0.83 -8.94
CA ASP A 174 -35.86 -0.84 -9.54
C ASP A 174 -36.90 -0.10 -8.68
N TYR A 175 -36.64 0.03 -7.37
CA TYR A 175 -37.47 0.78 -6.41
C TYR A 175 -36.67 1.92 -5.74
N PRO A 176 -36.35 3.00 -6.47
CA PRO A 176 -35.48 4.07 -5.97
C PRO A 176 -36.11 4.89 -4.83
N ASP A 177 -37.44 4.85 -4.71
CA ASP A 177 -38.22 5.54 -3.69
C ASP A 177 -37.92 4.96 -2.30
N GLY A 178 -36.95 5.56 -1.61
CA GLY A 178 -36.53 5.15 -0.26
C GLY A 178 -35.06 4.75 -0.13
N ILE A 179 -34.27 4.80 -1.20
CA ILE A 179 -32.81 4.62 -1.08
C ILE A 179 -32.23 5.80 -0.30
N ALA A 180 -31.78 5.54 0.92
CA ALA A 180 -30.99 6.51 1.65
C ALA A 180 -29.77 6.90 0.79
N SER A 181 -29.59 8.19 0.53
CA SER A 181 -28.46 8.75 -0.22
C SER A 181 -27.09 8.40 0.40
N LYS A 182 -27.08 7.95 1.66
CA LYS A 182 -25.93 7.48 2.42
C LYS A 182 -25.70 5.96 2.39
N SER A 183 -26.58 5.19 1.74
CA SER A 183 -26.41 3.74 1.57
C SER A 183 -25.32 3.42 0.54
N PHE A 184 -24.71 2.23 0.63
CA PHE A 184 -23.71 1.81 -0.35
C PHE A 184 -24.27 1.69 -1.77
N VAL A 185 -25.52 1.28 -1.91
CA VAL A 185 -26.19 1.25 -3.22
C VAL A 185 -26.39 2.67 -3.74
N GLY A 186 -26.85 3.60 -2.90
CA GLY A 186 -26.92 5.03 -3.21
C GLY A 186 -25.55 5.63 -3.59
N TRP A 187 -24.46 5.17 -2.96
CA TRP A 187 -23.08 5.56 -3.28
C TRP A 187 -22.51 4.90 -4.55
N LYS A 188 -23.30 4.05 -5.21
CA LYS A 188 -22.93 3.32 -6.43
C LYS A 188 -21.61 2.56 -6.26
N ILE A 189 -21.46 1.82 -5.15
CA ILE A 189 -20.23 1.02 -4.90
C ILE A 189 -19.95 0.00 -6.02
N HIS A 190 -20.98 -0.42 -6.75
CA HIS A 190 -20.90 -1.35 -7.88
C HIS A 190 -20.46 -0.67 -9.19
N TYR A 191 -20.42 0.68 -9.23
CA TYR A 191 -19.96 1.43 -10.40
C TYR A 191 -19.36 2.80 -10.02
N PRO A 192 -18.22 2.82 -9.31
CA PRO A 192 -17.59 4.05 -8.86
C PRO A 192 -16.85 4.76 -10.00
N PRO A 193 -16.71 6.10 -9.96
CA PRO A 193 -16.01 6.86 -11.01
C PRO A 193 -14.58 6.39 -11.28
N VAL A 194 -13.87 5.91 -10.25
CA VAL A 194 -12.52 5.36 -10.39
C VAL A 194 -12.47 4.14 -11.31
N PHE A 195 -13.50 3.29 -11.30
CA PHE A 195 -13.57 2.13 -12.17
C PHE A 195 -13.74 2.55 -13.63
N ARG A 196 -14.59 3.55 -13.91
CA ARG A 196 -14.76 4.09 -15.26
C ARG A 196 -13.44 4.67 -15.80
N ARG A 197 -12.77 5.53 -15.01
CA ARG A 197 -11.45 6.07 -15.38
C ARG A 197 -10.41 4.98 -15.62
N PHE A 198 -10.47 3.90 -14.83
CA PHE A 198 -9.58 2.75 -15.02
C PHE A 198 -9.83 2.05 -16.35
N ILE A 199 -11.09 1.77 -16.69
CA ILE A 199 -11.45 1.17 -17.97
C ILE A 199 -11.01 2.06 -19.12
N ASP A 200 -11.41 3.33 -19.11
CA ASP A 200 -11.13 4.27 -20.21
C ASP A 200 -9.63 4.43 -20.48
N LYS A 201 -8.79 4.38 -19.44
CA LYS A 201 -7.35 4.61 -19.56
C LYS A 201 -6.52 3.34 -19.80
N TYR A 202 -6.86 2.23 -19.15
CA TYR A 202 -5.98 1.05 -19.07
C TYR A 202 -6.54 -0.18 -19.79
N TRP A 203 -7.82 -0.17 -20.15
CA TRP A 203 -8.52 -1.34 -20.68
C TRP A 203 -8.57 -1.31 -22.22
N MET A 204 -7.41 -1.45 -22.85
CA MET A 204 -7.27 -1.55 -24.31
C MET A 204 -6.75 -2.94 -24.70
N GLU A 205 -7.50 -4.01 -24.39
CA GLU A 205 -7.17 -5.43 -24.70
C GLU A 205 -6.19 -6.14 -23.75
N SER A 206 -5.77 -5.50 -22.66
CA SER A 206 -4.96 -6.16 -21.63
C SER A 206 -5.81 -7.01 -20.67
N SER A 207 -5.21 -8.08 -20.12
CA SER A 207 -5.80 -8.79 -18.99
C SER A 207 -5.94 -7.85 -17.78
N LEU A 208 -6.89 -8.12 -16.87
CA LEU A 208 -7.06 -7.32 -15.65
C LEU A 208 -5.74 -7.15 -14.88
N SER A 209 -4.95 -8.22 -14.76
CA SER A 209 -3.65 -8.17 -14.10
C SER A 209 -2.66 -7.24 -14.81
N GLY A 210 -2.64 -7.24 -16.15
CA GLY A 210 -1.86 -6.31 -16.96
C GLY A 210 -2.31 -4.86 -16.77
N ALA A 211 -3.61 -4.58 -16.89
CA ALA A 211 -4.18 -3.24 -16.69
C ALA A 211 -3.88 -2.68 -15.28
N LEU A 212 -4.03 -3.51 -14.24
CA LEU A 212 -3.71 -3.13 -12.86
C LEU A 212 -2.22 -2.90 -12.65
N TYR A 213 -1.36 -3.67 -13.32
CA TYR A 213 0.08 -3.45 -13.28
C TYR A 213 0.46 -2.12 -13.92
N GLU A 214 -0.07 -1.80 -15.11
CA GLU A 214 0.20 -0.52 -15.78
C GLU A 214 -0.30 0.67 -14.95
N ARG A 215 -1.52 0.60 -14.38
CA ARG A 215 -2.01 1.62 -13.43
C ARG A 215 -1.05 1.80 -12.27
N LYS A 216 -0.58 0.71 -11.66
CA LYS A 216 0.36 0.77 -10.55
C LYS A 216 1.68 1.43 -10.97
N VAL A 217 2.24 1.04 -12.12
CA VAL A 217 3.51 1.63 -12.61
C VAL A 217 3.36 3.12 -12.86
N ASP A 218 2.25 3.57 -13.45
CA ASP A 218 1.93 4.99 -13.64
C ASP A 218 1.96 5.76 -12.31
N LEU A 219 1.26 5.24 -11.30
CA LEU A 219 1.18 5.87 -9.98
C LEU A 219 2.55 5.93 -9.28
N LEU A 220 3.34 4.85 -9.39
CA LEU A 220 4.66 4.76 -8.78
C LEU A 220 5.74 5.55 -9.54
N SER A 221 5.47 5.94 -10.78
CA SER A 221 6.43 6.62 -11.66
C SER A 221 6.09 8.09 -11.86
N VAL A 222 5.14 8.65 -11.09
CA VAL A 222 4.88 10.10 -11.09
C VAL A 222 6.18 10.82 -10.76
N VAL A 223 6.62 11.68 -11.68
CA VAL A 223 7.82 12.53 -11.56
C VAL A 223 7.36 13.96 -11.25
N ASP A 224 8.08 14.67 -10.38
CA ASP A 224 7.90 16.12 -10.29
C ASP A 224 8.54 16.74 -11.53
N LYS A 225 7.70 17.18 -12.48
CA LYS A 225 8.17 17.81 -13.72
C LYS A 225 9.04 19.05 -13.47
N LYS A 226 8.93 19.68 -12.29
CA LYS A 226 9.75 20.84 -11.90
C LYS A 226 11.13 20.42 -11.37
N SER A 227 11.31 19.17 -10.95
CA SER A 227 12.57 18.69 -10.37
C SER A 227 13.39 17.87 -11.37
N LYS A 228 14.37 18.54 -12.00
CA LYS A 228 15.38 17.88 -12.85
C LYS A 228 16.30 16.92 -12.08
N SER A 229 16.21 16.82 -10.75
CA SER A 229 17.00 15.92 -9.91
C SER A 229 16.17 14.78 -9.30
N ASP A 230 14.88 14.69 -9.64
CA ASP A 230 14.00 13.65 -9.13
C ASP A 230 14.52 12.25 -9.51
N ARG A 231 14.85 11.45 -8.51
CA ARG A 231 15.45 10.12 -8.69
C ARG A 231 14.45 9.06 -9.09
N ILE A 232 13.14 9.33 -8.98
CA ILE A 232 12.11 8.37 -9.40
C ILE A 232 12.25 8.03 -10.88
N ARG A 233 12.68 8.98 -11.72
CA ARG A 233 12.94 8.75 -13.15
C ARG A 233 14.01 7.69 -13.43
N LEU A 234 14.87 7.38 -12.45
CA LEU A 234 15.91 6.37 -12.56
C LEU A 234 15.37 4.96 -12.28
N ILE A 235 14.14 4.83 -11.80
CA ILE A 235 13.43 3.55 -11.65
C ILE A 235 12.65 3.30 -12.95
N THR A 236 13.40 2.82 -13.94
CA THR A 236 12.88 2.51 -15.27
C THR A 236 12.04 1.23 -15.26
N ARG A 237 11.33 0.92 -16.36
CA ARG A 237 10.59 -0.34 -16.49
C ARG A 237 11.49 -1.58 -16.28
N GLY A 238 12.72 -1.57 -16.78
CA GLY A 238 13.69 -2.66 -16.59
C GLY A 238 14.17 -2.82 -15.14
N ALA A 239 14.07 -1.75 -14.33
CA ALA A 239 14.34 -1.80 -12.90
C ALA A 239 13.19 -2.41 -12.10
N ARG A 240 11.97 -2.51 -12.66
CA ARG A 240 10.78 -2.96 -11.93
C ARG A 240 10.51 -4.44 -12.11
N HIS A 241 10.13 -5.10 -11.03
CA HIS A 241 9.67 -6.48 -11.08
C HIS A 241 8.31 -6.55 -11.80
N PRO A 242 8.13 -7.44 -12.78
CA PRO A 242 6.95 -7.44 -13.67
C PRO A 242 5.62 -7.73 -12.95
N VAL A 243 5.67 -8.30 -11.75
CA VAL A 243 4.45 -8.59 -10.96
C VAL A 243 4.23 -7.57 -9.84
N THR A 244 5.29 -7.14 -9.15
CA THR A 244 5.13 -6.34 -7.93
C THR A 244 5.29 -4.85 -8.19
N GLY A 245 5.94 -4.46 -9.29
CA GLY A 245 6.34 -3.08 -9.59
C GLY A 245 7.49 -2.55 -8.75
N ALA A 246 8.04 -3.37 -7.84
CA ALA A 246 9.15 -2.99 -6.96
C ALA A 246 10.49 -2.96 -7.70
N ASP A 247 11.39 -2.10 -7.26
CA ASP A 247 12.73 -1.93 -7.84
C ASP A 247 13.61 -3.17 -7.60
N VAL A 248 14.53 -3.43 -8.53
CA VAL A 248 15.49 -4.55 -8.52
C VAL A 248 16.30 -4.60 -7.23
N SER A 249 16.54 -3.47 -6.56
CA SER A 249 17.20 -3.42 -5.26
C SER A 249 16.51 -4.26 -4.18
N MET A 250 15.19 -4.47 -4.27
CA MET A 250 14.44 -5.35 -3.36
C MET A 250 14.78 -6.84 -3.53
N TYR A 251 15.39 -7.22 -4.65
CA TYR A 251 15.62 -8.61 -5.06
C TYR A 251 17.09 -9.02 -5.07
N ILE A 252 18.00 -8.10 -4.71
CA ILE A 252 19.40 -8.43 -4.49
C ILE A 252 19.50 -9.40 -3.32
N GLY A 253 19.88 -10.66 -3.55
CA GLY A 253 19.81 -11.71 -2.52
C GLY A 253 20.64 -11.46 -1.25
N ASN A 254 21.72 -10.67 -1.34
CA ASN A 254 22.47 -10.25 -0.17
C ASN A 254 21.82 -9.01 0.46
N LYS A 255 21.31 -9.16 1.69
CA LYS A 255 20.69 -8.06 2.45
C LYS A 255 21.54 -6.79 2.50
N TYR A 256 22.83 -6.90 2.80
CA TYR A 256 23.70 -5.73 2.93
C TYR A 256 23.86 -5.00 1.60
N LEU A 257 23.98 -5.72 0.49
CA LEU A 257 24.02 -5.12 -0.84
C LEU A 257 22.67 -4.49 -1.23
N SER A 258 21.55 -5.13 -0.89
CA SER A 258 20.20 -4.55 -1.07
C SER A 258 20.07 -3.22 -0.31
N MET A 259 20.52 -3.18 0.94
CA MET A 259 20.56 -1.97 1.76
C MET A 259 21.45 -0.86 1.16
N LEU A 260 22.62 -1.22 0.61
CA LEU A 260 23.47 -0.26 -0.10
C LEU A 260 22.81 0.25 -1.38
N ALA A 261 22.09 -0.60 -2.10
CA ALA A 261 21.35 -0.22 -3.30
C ALA A 261 20.22 0.77 -2.97
N PHE A 262 19.50 0.59 -1.85
CA PHE A 262 18.52 1.58 -1.39
C PHE A 262 19.17 2.91 -1.03
N LYS A 263 20.27 2.88 -0.27
CA LYS A 263 21.03 4.10 0.05
C LYS A 263 21.53 4.79 -1.22
N TRP A 264 21.94 4.03 -2.23
CA TRP A 264 22.29 4.58 -3.55
C TRP A 264 21.09 5.28 -4.18
N ARG A 265 19.93 4.62 -4.26
CA ARG A 265 18.68 5.20 -4.81
C ARG A 265 18.24 6.46 -4.06
N LEU A 266 18.41 6.50 -2.73
CA LEU A 266 18.00 7.60 -1.87
C LEU A 266 18.99 8.77 -1.81
N SER A 267 20.09 8.77 -2.58
CA SER A 267 21.14 9.79 -2.45
C SER A 267 21.90 9.79 -1.10
N THR A 268 21.85 8.71 -0.32
CA THR A 268 22.36 8.65 1.07
C THR A 268 23.51 7.67 1.29
N ILE A 269 24.02 7.04 0.24
CA ILE A 269 25.14 6.09 0.37
C ILE A 269 26.40 6.81 0.90
N TYR A 270 26.94 6.31 2.02
CA TYR A 270 28.08 6.90 2.75
C TYR A 270 27.96 8.40 3.04
N TYR A 271 26.73 8.90 3.21
CA TYR A 271 26.51 10.29 3.62
C TYR A 271 27.29 10.61 4.91
N GLY A 272 27.95 11.77 4.92
CA GLY A 272 28.79 12.21 6.04
C GLY A 272 30.12 11.45 6.22
N THR A 273 30.42 10.47 5.36
CA THR A 273 31.67 9.69 5.44
C THR A 273 32.74 10.27 4.51
N LYS A 274 34.01 10.29 4.92
CA LYS A 274 35.14 10.68 4.04
C LYS A 274 35.50 9.54 3.07
N CYS A 275 35.65 9.88 1.80
CA CYS A 275 36.21 9.00 0.78
C CYS A 275 37.61 8.53 1.20
N LYS A 276 37.87 7.23 1.13
CA LYS A 276 39.16 6.68 1.57
C LYS A 276 40.32 7.05 0.65
N LYS A 277 40.05 7.26 -0.64
CA LYS A 277 41.08 7.60 -1.64
C LYS A 277 41.48 9.08 -1.62
N CYS A 278 40.52 9.99 -1.65
CA CYS A 278 40.80 11.43 -1.76
C CYS A 278 40.54 12.23 -0.48
N ARG A 279 40.09 11.57 0.61
CA ARG A 279 39.80 12.15 1.94
C ARG A 279 38.71 13.24 1.98
N LYS A 280 38.07 13.59 0.86
CA LYS A 280 36.91 14.49 0.78
C LYS A 280 35.61 13.77 1.18
N ASN A 281 34.56 14.52 1.53
CA ASN A 281 33.24 13.94 1.82
C ASN A 281 32.72 13.14 0.62
N PHE A 282 32.25 11.92 0.88
CA PHE A 282 31.81 11.01 -0.17
C PHE A 282 30.57 11.56 -0.88
N THR A 283 30.56 11.41 -2.20
CA THR A 283 29.45 11.76 -3.10
C THR A 283 29.42 10.76 -4.24
N TYR A 284 28.32 10.71 -4.99
CA TYR A 284 28.15 9.84 -6.17
C TYR A 284 29.28 9.96 -7.20
N LYS A 285 29.88 11.16 -7.34
CA LYS A 285 31.00 11.39 -8.27
C LYS A 285 32.25 10.59 -7.88
N HIS A 286 32.42 10.26 -6.59
CA HIS A 286 33.55 9.46 -6.12
C HIS A 286 33.48 8.01 -6.57
N ALA A 287 32.27 7.45 -6.76
CA ALA A 287 32.14 6.10 -7.33
C ALA A 287 32.88 6.01 -8.67
N ARG A 288 32.69 7.01 -9.54
CA ARG A 288 33.39 7.13 -10.82
C ARG A 288 34.85 7.54 -10.66
N GLY A 289 35.10 8.70 -10.05
CA GLY A 289 36.42 9.32 -10.04
C GLY A 289 37.45 8.63 -9.14
N CYS A 290 37.02 8.05 -8.02
CA CYS A 290 37.92 7.39 -7.09
C CYS A 290 37.97 5.87 -7.27
N TYR A 291 36.82 5.26 -7.57
CA TYR A 291 36.68 3.80 -7.57
C TYR A 291 36.42 3.19 -8.97
N GLY A 292 36.42 4.00 -10.03
CA GLY A 292 36.28 3.51 -11.41
C GLY A 292 34.89 2.96 -11.76
N ILE A 293 33.89 3.14 -10.88
CA ILE A 293 32.53 2.64 -11.09
C ILE A 293 31.75 3.68 -11.89
N VAL A 294 31.61 3.42 -13.18
CA VAL A 294 30.90 4.29 -14.11
C VAL A 294 29.40 4.01 -14.07
N ASP A 295 28.62 5.05 -13.79
CA ASP A 295 27.16 5.09 -13.96
C ASP A 295 26.43 3.91 -13.32
N MET A 296 26.51 3.79 -11.99
CA MET A 296 25.93 2.65 -11.28
C MET A 296 24.40 2.55 -11.46
N ASP A 297 23.71 3.66 -11.73
CA ASP A 297 22.26 3.68 -11.96
C ASP A 297 21.85 2.84 -13.19
N GLN A 298 22.72 2.70 -14.21
CA GLN A 298 22.46 1.88 -15.40
C GLN A 298 22.35 0.36 -15.12
N TYR A 299 22.87 -0.08 -13.97
CA TYR A 299 22.89 -1.49 -13.57
C TYR A 299 21.68 -1.86 -12.72
N PHE A 300 20.83 -0.89 -12.35
CA PHE A 300 19.53 -1.16 -11.73
C PHE A 300 18.54 -1.67 -12.77
N ASP A 301 18.81 -2.87 -13.27
CA ASP A 301 17.99 -3.62 -14.20
C ASP A 301 18.10 -5.10 -13.81
N PHE A 302 16.99 -5.84 -13.85
CA PHE A 302 17.00 -7.26 -13.51
C PHE A 302 17.99 -8.07 -14.35
N LYS A 303 18.18 -7.72 -15.64
CA LYS A 303 19.16 -8.35 -16.54
C LYS A 303 20.60 -8.05 -16.14
N LYS A 304 20.84 -6.95 -15.42
CA LYS A 304 22.18 -6.48 -15.00
C LYS A 304 22.44 -6.64 -13.51
N MET A 305 21.55 -7.32 -12.77
CA MET A 305 21.62 -7.43 -11.31
C MET A 305 22.94 -8.02 -10.80
N LYS A 306 23.53 -9.01 -11.50
CA LYS A 306 24.84 -9.57 -11.13
C LYS A 306 25.95 -8.50 -11.14
N LEU A 307 25.94 -7.62 -12.14
CA LEU A 307 26.92 -6.55 -12.28
C LEU A 307 26.68 -5.44 -11.25
N LEU A 308 25.42 -5.11 -10.94
CA LEU A 308 25.06 -4.23 -9.84
C LEU A 308 25.64 -4.73 -8.50
N CYS A 309 25.42 -6.01 -8.18
CA CYS A 309 25.96 -6.63 -6.97
C CYS A 309 27.49 -6.56 -6.91
N LYS A 310 28.17 -6.87 -8.02
CA LYS A 310 29.63 -6.78 -8.12
C LYS A 310 30.12 -5.35 -7.82
N ASN A 311 29.51 -4.35 -8.44
CA ASN A 311 29.93 -2.95 -8.28
C ASN A 311 29.64 -2.42 -6.87
N LEU A 312 28.51 -2.80 -6.26
CA LEU A 312 28.20 -2.47 -4.86
C LEU A 312 29.21 -3.11 -3.89
N SER A 313 29.60 -4.36 -4.14
CA SER A 313 30.63 -5.06 -3.35
C SER A 313 31.99 -4.37 -3.45
N ILE A 314 32.44 -4.05 -4.67
CA ILE A 314 33.70 -3.31 -4.89
C ILE A 314 33.68 -1.99 -4.13
N LEU A 315 32.61 -1.21 -4.28
CA LEU A 315 32.47 0.07 -3.60
C LEU A 315 32.52 -0.08 -2.08
N ASN A 316 31.81 -1.07 -1.52
CA ASN A 316 31.78 -1.33 -0.08
C ASN A 316 33.13 -1.80 0.46
N MET A 317 33.80 -2.72 -0.22
CA MET A 317 35.15 -3.16 0.16
C MET A 317 36.11 -1.98 0.15
N SER A 318 36.07 -1.14 -0.88
CA SER A 318 36.98 0.00 -1.04
C SER A 318 36.74 1.10 0.00
N MET A 319 35.50 1.27 0.46
CA MET A 319 35.15 2.21 1.53
C MET A 319 35.48 1.69 2.93
N ARG A 320 35.57 0.36 3.12
CA ARG A 320 35.94 -0.26 4.40
C ARG A 320 37.45 -0.46 4.56
N LEU A 321 38.11 -0.97 3.52
CA LEU A 321 39.51 -1.42 3.55
C LEU A 321 40.52 -0.35 3.11
N GLY A 322 40.06 0.86 2.76
CA GLY A 322 40.96 1.96 2.44
C GLY A 322 41.67 2.51 3.68
N GLY A 323 42.71 1.79 4.10
CA GLY A 323 43.86 2.23 4.87
C GLY A 323 45.08 2.13 3.98
#